data_AF-A0A656DAS5-F1
#
_entry.id   AF-A0A656DAS5-F1
#
_cell.length_a   1.000
_cell.length_b   1.000
_cell.length_c   1.000
_cell.angle_alpha   90.00
_cell.angle_beta   90.00
_cell.angle_gamma   90.00
#
_symmetry.space_group_name_H-M   'P 1'
#
loop_
_entity.id
_entity.type
_entity.pdbx_description
1 polymer ?
#
loop_
_entity_poly.entity_id
_entity_poly.type
_entity_poly.pdbx_seq_one_letter_code
_entity_poly.pdbx_strand_id
1 'polypeptide(L)'
;MISWSAIDYRKRPKALYYYAKKFFHPVIIVVKKSDDKVKIFGVNDYPTPIDGNLIITTFTTHGLKKFEKKIPATLEKNSVAIIFEGKLENLEISKPETDYIRVKFESNGKIISENSLFLTEPKFLNLQKFGIAYRFLKAGEDEYILKMSSKNLIKSVFIYFEGLDAKLSDNFFDLHPDEPVEIKINSNATLQQLLNSIRMKMLT
;
A
#
# COMPACT_ATOMS: atom_id res chain seq x y z
N MET A 1 3.94 7.48 -27.42
CA MET A 1 4.57 8.66 -26.79
C MET A 1 5.10 8.24 -25.43
N ILE A 2 6.40 8.43 -25.19
CA ILE A 2 7.04 8.20 -23.88
C ILE A 2 7.30 9.59 -23.30
N SER A 3 6.87 9.82 -22.05
CA SER A 3 7.01 11.11 -21.36
C SER A 3 7.03 10.90 -19.84
N TRP A 4 7.50 11.91 -19.10
CA TRP A 4 7.49 11.95 -17.62
C TRP A 4 6.12 12.28 -17.01
N SER A 5 5.03 12.23 -17.79
CA SER A 5 3.71 12.60 -17.29
C SER A 5 3.14 11.53 -16.35
N ALA A 6 2.51 11.94 -15.24
CA ALA A 6 1.75 11.05 -14.37
C ALA A 6 0.40 10.64 -14.97
N ILE A 7 -0.11 11.41 -15.93
CA ILE A 7 -1.36 11.18 -16.66
C ILE A 7 -1.05 11.20 -18.16
N ASP A 8 -1.61 10.28 -18.94
CA ASP A 8 -1.39 10.25 -20.39
C ASP A 8 -2.28 11.24 -21.17
N TYR A 9 -2.07 11.33 -22.49
CA TYR A 9 -2.86 12.18 -23.40
C TYR A 9 -4.37 11.88 -23.35
N ARG A 10 -4.76 10.63 -23.10
CA ARG A 10 -6.16 10.20 -22.98
C ARG A 10 -6.71 10.41 -21.57
N LYS A 11 -6.01 11.18 -20.72
CA LYS A 11 -6.36 11.46 -19.32
C LYS A 11 -6.36 10.22 -18.43
N ARG A 12 -5.62 9.17 -18.78
CA ARG A 12 -5.51 7.94 -17.98
C ARG A 12 -4.36 8.07 -16.97
N PRO A 13 -4.62 7.81 -15.67
CA PRO A 13 -3.57 7.78 -14.66
C PRO A 13 -2.52 6.68 -14.92
N LYS A 14 -1.24 7.02 -14.79
CA LYS A 14 -0.12 6.07 -14.72
C LYS A 14 0.22 5.74 -13.26
N ALA A 15 1.12 4.80 -13.03
CA ALA A 15 1.59 4.43 -11.69
C ALA A 15 1.97 5.64 -10.82
N LEU A 16 2.70 6.61 -11.38
CA LEU A 16 3.13 7.81 -10.67
C LEU A 16 1.96 8.62 -10.09
N TYR A 17 0.81 8.68 -10.78
CA TYR A 17 -0.38 9.38 -10.25
C TYR A 17 -0.89 8.74 -8.96
N TYR A 18 -0.98 7.40 -8.94
CA TYR A 18 -1.45 6.66 -7.77
C TYR A 18 -0.45 6.76 -6.61
N TYR A 19 0.85 6.70 -6.89
CA TYR A 19 1.86 6.95 -5.87
C TYR A 19 1.82 8.40 -5.34
N ALA A 20 1.61 9.39 -6.22
CA ALA A 20 1.53 10.80 -5.81
C ALA A 20 0.40 11.07 -4.83
N LYS A 21 -0.75 10.41 -5.01
CA LYS A 21 -1.84 10.47 -4.03
C LYS A 21 -1.41 9.99 -2.63
N LYS A 22 -0.45 9.05 -2.54
CA LYS A 22 0.06 8.50 -1.28
C LYS A 22 1.16 9.39 -0.69
N PHE A 23 2.16 9.77 -1.48
CA PHE A 23 3.30 10.54 -0.98
C PHE A 23 3.04 12.06 -0.86
N PHE A 24 1.89 12.56 -1.30
CA PHE A 24 1.40 13.91 -1.00
C PHE A 24 0.17 13.91 -0.06
N HIS A 25 -0.10 12.78 0.61
CA HIS A 25 -1.13 12.76 1.64
C HIS A 25 -0.70 13.68 2.81
N PRO A 26 -1.59 14.48 3.44
CA PRO A 26 -1.18 15.44 4.48
C PRO A 26 -0.54 14.81 5.74
N VAL A 27 -0.77 13.51 5.93
CA VAL A 27 -0.13 12.71 6.99
C VAL A 27 0.58 11.54 6.34
N ILE A 28 1.89 11.43 6.56
CA ILE A 28 2.72 10.41 5.92
C ILE A 28 3.62 9.75 6.95
N ILE A 29 3.65 8.42 6.90
CA ILE A 29 4.68 7.61 7.52
C ILE A 29 5.76 7.29 6.49
N VAL A 30 7.00 7.64 6.82
CA VAL A 30 8.17 7.34 5.98
C VAL A 30 9.07 6.39 6.74
N VAL A 31 9.35 5.23 6.15
CA VAL A 31 10.18 4.19 6.75
C VAL A 31 11.49 4.12 5.98
N LYS A 32 12.62 4.35 6.65
CA LYS A 32 13.95 4.33 6.04
C LYS A 32 14.87 3.37 6.76
N LYS A 33 15.59 2.54 6.00
CA LYS A 33 16.72 1.77 6.50
C LYS A 33 17.96 2.66 6.55
N SER A 34 18.73 2.58 7.64
CA SER A 34 20.06 3.16 7.78
C SER A 34 20.93 2.08 8.42
N ASP A 35 21.82 1.47 7.64
CA ASP A 35 22.67 0.34 8.08
C ASP A 35 21.84 -0.81 8.68
N ASP A 36 22.05 -1.13 9.97
CA ASP A 36 21.36 -2.16 10.74
C ASP A 36 20.10 -1.65 11.45
N LYS A 37 19.69 -0.40 11.19
CA LYS A 37 18.55 0.26 11.83
C LYS A 37 17.45 0.61 10.85
N VAL A 38 16.24 0.75 11.40
CA VAL A 38 15.11 1.42 10.75
C VAL A 38 14.79 2.71 11.51
N LYS A 39 14.55 3.77 10.75
CA LYS A 39 14.02 5.04 11.23
C LYS A 39 12.65 5.25 10.62
N ILE A 40 11.67 5.57 11.45
CA ILE A 40 10.31 5.87 11.03
C ILE A 40 10.07 7.35 11.32
N PHE A 41 9.77 8.09 10.26
CA PHE A 41 9.41 9.50 10.32
C PHE A 41 7.90 9.62 10.22
N GLY A 42 7.32 10.46 11.06
CA GLY A 42 5.96 10.94 10.92
C GLY A 42 5.98 12.36 10.35
N VAL A 43 5.18 12.58 9.31
CA VAL A 43 4.92 13.89 8.70
C VAL A 43 3.47 14.25 8.97
N ASN A 44 3.23 15.48 9.41
CA ASN A 44 1.89 16.03 9.58
C ASN A 44 1.86 17.48 9.07
N ASP A 45 1.17 17.69 7.96
CA ASP A 45 0.98 18.99 7.32
C ASP A 45 -0.29 19.71 7.83
N TYR A 46 -1.03 19.15 8.79
CA TYR A 46 -2.14 19.84 9.42
C TYR A 46 -1.66 20.84 10.48
N PRO A 47 -2.40 21.94 10.69
CA PRO A 47 -2.08 22.94 11.72
C PRO A 47 -2.44 22.48 13.15
N THR A 48 -2.80 21.21 13.33
CA THR A 48 -3.16 20.60 14.61
C THR A 48 -2.36 19.31 14.83
N PRO A 49 -1.92 19.03 16.07
CA PRO A 49 -1.28 17.75 16.38
C PRO A 49 -2.26 16.60 16.20
N ILE A 50 -1.73 15.40 15.93
CA ILE A 50 -2.51 14.18 15.80
C ILE A 50 -1.94 13.13 16.74
N ASP A 51 -2.72 12.78 17.76
CA ASP A 51 -2.41 11.67 18.65
C ASP A 51 -2.87 10.35 18.04
N GLY A 52 -2.06 9.32 18.25
CA GLY A 52 -2.36 8.01 17.72
C GLY A 52 -1.39 6.94 18.19
N ASN A 53 -1.37 5.84 17.44
CA ASN A 53 -0.50 4.72 17.67
C ASN A 53 0.26 4.37 16.40
N LEU A 54 1.57 4.27 16.54
CA LEU A 54 2.43 3.66 15.54
C LEU A 54 2.40 2.14 15.71
N ILE A 55 2.00 1.44 14.66
CA ILE A 55 1.97 -0.02 14.59
C ILE A 55 3.06 -0.47 13.62
N ILE A 56 4.05 -1.19 14.14
CA ILE A 56 5.18 -1.73 13.38
C ILE A 56 5.01 -3.24 13.35
N THR A 57 4.90 -3.81 12.15
CA THR A 57 4.70 -5.24 11.98
C THR A 57 5.75 -5.78 11.01
N THR A 58 6.40 -6.86 11.37
CA THR A 58 7.30 -7.60 10.47
C THR A 58 6.55 -8.78 9.89
N PHE A 59 6.57 -8.87 8.57
CA PHE A 59 6.00 -9.98 7.82
C PHE A 59 7.08 -10.65 6.98
N THR A 60 6.87 -11.93 6.67
CA THR A 60 7.50 -12.56 5.51
C THR A 60 6.68 -12.28 4.25
N THR A 61 7.30 -12.32 3.07
CA THR A 61 6.63 -12.28 1.76
C THR A 61 5.59 -13.40 1.61
N HIS A 62 5.77 -14.49 2.35
CA HIS A 62 4.82 -15.61 2.44
C HIS A 62 3.69 -15.38 3.45
N GLY A 63 3.60 -14.20 4.07
CA GLY A 63 2.45 -13.80 4.89
C GLY A 63 2.55 -14.16 6.37
N LEU A 64 3.65 -14.75 6.83
CA LEU A 64 3.87 -15.01 8.26
C LEU A 64 4.14 -13.69 8.98
N LYS A 65 3.32 -13.34 9.97
CA LYS A 65 3.61 -12.26 10.92
C LYS A 65 4.65 -12.77 11.92
N LYS A 66 5.85 -12.16 11.93
CA LYS A 66 6.93 -12.51 12.86
C LYS A 66 6.84 -11.69 14.14
N PHE A 67 6.67 -10.37 13.97
CA PHE A 67 6.72 -9.39 15.05
C PHE A 67 5.62 -8.35 14.91
N GLU A 68 5.14 -7.83 16.03
CA GLU A 68 4.27 -6.65 16.07
C GLU A 68 4.54 -5.81 17.32
N LYS A 69 4.59 -4.49 17.14
CA LYS A 69 4.71 -3.53 18.23
C LYS A 69 3.80 -2.34 17.99
N LYS A 70 3.03 -1.99 19.01
CA LYS A 70 2.18 -0.79 19.04
C LYS A 70 2.75 0.20 20.04
N ILE A 71 2.97 1.44 19.61
CA ILE A 71 3.61 2.50 20.40
C ILE A 71 2.74 3.75 20.30
N PRO A 72 2.32 4.37 21.43
CA PRO A 72 1.72 5.69 21.41
C PRO A 72 2.66 6.71 20.77
N ALA A 73 2.16 7.52 19.85
CA ALA A 73 2.95 8.55 19.19
C ALA A 73 2.06 9.74 18.81
N THR A 74 2.64 10.94 18.87
CA THR A 74 2.00 12.18 18.47
C THR A 74 2.73 12.75 17.26
N LEU A 75 1.97 13.10 16.23
CA LEU A 75 2.48 13.84 15.09
C LEU A 75 2.20 15.32 15.33
N GLU A 76 3.24 16.07 15.69
CA GLU A 76 3.12 17.51 15.93
C GLU A 76 2.66 18.25 14.67
N LYS A 77 1.95 19.36 14.85
CA LYS A 77 1.43 20.17 13.72
C LYS A 77 2.54 20.67 12.81
N ASN A 78 2.29 20.70 11.50
CA ASN A 78 3.21 21.22 10.47
C ASN A 78 4.66 20.76 10.67
N SER A 79 4.87 19.47 10.93
CA SER A 79 6.17 18.96 11.36
C SER A 79 6.57 17.65 10.70
N VAL A 80 7.88 17.38 10.77
CA VAL A 80 8.48 16.08 10.47
C VAL A 80 9.35 15.68 11.65
N ALA A 81 9.09 14.51 12.22
CA ALA A 81 9.85 14.00 13.36
C ALA A 81 10.13 12.50 13.22
N ILE A 82 11.26 12.05 13.77
CA ILE A 82 11.50 10.62 13.98
C ILE A 82 10.64 10.18 15.16
N ILE A 83 9.66 9.32 14.89
CA ILE A 83 8.75 8.79 15.91
C ILE A 83 9.15 7.39 16.39
N PHE A 84 10.09 6.76 15.69
CA PHE A 84 10.72 5.51 16.12
C PHE A 84 12.08 5.32 15.46
N GLU A 85 13.05 4.84 16.23
CA GLU A 85 14.32 4.30 15.75
C GLU A 85 14.57 2.97 16.46
N GLY A 86 14.95 1.94 15.70
CA GLY A 86 15.23 0.62 16.25
C GLY A 86 16.13 -0.19 15.33
N LYS A 87 16.87 -1.13 15.90
CA LYS A 87 17.65 -2.08 15.11
C LYS A 87 16.73 -3.10 14.44
N LEU A 88 17.13 -3.58 13.25
CA LEU A 88 16.42 -4.60 12.49
C LEU A 88 16.29 -5.91 13.28
N GLU A 89 17.31 -6.29 14.04
CA GLU A 89 17.31 -7.48 14.90
C GLU A 89 16.15 -7.47 15.92
N ASN A 90 15.86 -6.30 16.51
CA ASN A 90 14.79 -6.11 17.50
C ASN A 90 13.38 -6.15 16.88
N LEU A 91 13.29 -6.16 15.55
CA LEU A 91 12.03 -6.29 14.80
C LEU A 91 11.92 -7.67 14.15
N GLU A 92 12.71 -8.64 14.62
CA GLU A 92 12.78 -10.00 14.10
C GLU A 92 13.07 -10.08 12.59
N ILE A 93 13.85 -9.13 12.06
CA ILE A 93 14.36 -9.24 10.70
C ILE A 93 15.56 -10.18 10.70
N SER A 94 15.46 -11.27 9.93
CA SER A 94 16.54 -12.25 9.79
C SER A 94 16.88 -12.57 8.32
N LYS A 95 15.96 -12.36 7.39
CA LYS A 95 16.15 -12.66 5.96
C LYS A 95 15.68 -11.50 5.07
N PRO A 96 16.56 -10.58 4.65
CA PRO A 96 16.18 -9.40 3.86
C PRO A 96 15.42 -9.67 2.56
N GLU A 97 15.58 -10.87 1.99
CA GLU A 97 14.93 -11.33 0.76
C GLU A 97 13.47 -11.79 0.97
N THR A 98 13.09 -12.17 2.20
CA THR A 98 11.71 -12.58 2.53
C THR A 98 11.06 -11.68 3.55
N ASP A 99 11.80 -11.00 4.41
CA ASP A 99 11.25 -10.19 5.48
C ASP A 99 11.04 -8.75 5.02
N TYR A 100 9.94 -8.14 5.43
CA TYR A 100 9.68 -6.73 5.22
C TYR A 100 8.95 -6.13 6.43
N ILE A 101 9.10 -4.81 6.60
CA ILE A 101 8.47 -4.07 7.69
C ILE A 101 7.28 -3.32 7.12
N ARG A 102 6.10 -3.54 7.70
CA ARG A 102 4.91 -2.74 7.46
C ARG A 102 4.69 -1.81 8.64
N VAL A 103 4.41 -0.55 8.36
CA VAL A 103 4.16 0.45 9.39
C VAL A 103 2.84 1.15 9.11
N LYS A 104 1.99 1.22 10.13
CA LYS A 104 0.71 1.95 10.09
C LYS A 104 0.67 2.97 11.21
N PHE A 105 0.06 4.12 10.95
CA PHE A 105 -0.30 5.08 11.99
C PHE A 105 -1.81 5.12 12.13
N GLU A 106 -2.28 4.77 13.32
CA GLU A 106 -3.68 4.69 13.69
C GLU A 106 -4.07 5.87 14.56
N SER A 107 -5.12 6.61 14.20
CA SER A 107 -5.73 7.63 15.05
C SER A 107 -7.24 7.44 15.07
N ASN A 108 -7.85 7.55 16.25
CA ASN A 108 -9.30 7.37 16.43
C ASN A 108 -9.85 6.06 15.82
N GLY A 109 -9.11 4.96 15.95
CA GLY A 109 -9.48 3.64 15.43
C GLY A 109 -9.42 3.51 13.90
N LYS A 110 -8.80 4.45 13.20
CA LYS A 110 -8.61 4.42 11.74
C LYS A 110 -7.15 4.51 11.38
N ILE A 111 -6.74 3.72 10.39
CA ILE A 111 -5.42 3.88 9.77
C ILE A 111 -5.47 5.13 8.89
N ILE A 112 -4.66 6.14 9.25
CA ILE A 112 -4.61 7.42 8.52
C ILE A 112 -3.36 7.55 7.64
N SER A 113 -2.36 6.70 7.86
CA SER A 113 -1.19 6.57 6.99
C SER A 113 -0.57 5.19 7.15
N GLU A 114 0.01 4.68 6.07
CA GLU A 114 0.74 3.42 6.07
C GLU A 114 1.88 3.44 5.06
N ASN A 115 2.90 2.62 5.31
CA ASN A 115 4.01 2.43 4.39
C ASN A 115 4.72 1.10 4.67
N SER A 116 5.46 0.60 3.68
CA SER A 116 6.24 -0.63 3.81
C SER A 116 7.69 -0.41 3.41
N LEU A 117 8.61 -1.01 4.16
CA LEU A 117 10.03 -1.06 3.86
C LEU A 117 10.42 -2.48 3.48
N PHE A 118 10.86 -2.64 2.24
CA PHE A 118 11.53 -3.83 1.74
C PHE A 118 13.05 -3.66 1.91
N LEU A 119 13.74 -4.72 2.31
CA LEU A 119 15.13 -4.64 2.78
C LEU A 119 16.17 -4.90 1.69
N THR A 120 15.71 -5.32 0.51
CA THR A 120 16.52 -5.56 -0.69
C THR A 120 15.80 -5.02 -1.93
N GLU A 121 16.52 -4.95 -3.05
CA GLU A 121 15.93 -4.55 -4.33
C GLU A 121 14.84 -5.53 -4.78
N PRO A 122 13.82 -5.05 -5.53
CA PRO A 122 12.70 -5.89 -5.98
C PRO A 122 13.10 -7.21 -6.66
N LYS A 123 14.19 -7.22 -7.44
CA LYS A 123 14.69 -8.42 -8.15
C LYS A 123 15.28 -9.51 -7.24
N PHE A 124 15.57 -9.17 -5.99
CA PHE A 124 16.11 -10.08 -4.98
C PHE A 124 15.06 -10.46 -3.94
N LEU A 125 13.84 -9.89 -4.00
CA LEU A 125 12.75 -10.33 -3.16
C LEU A 125 12.30 -11.73 -3.58
N ASN A 126 12.19 -12.64 -2.62
CA ASN A 126 11.62 -13.95 -2.83
C ASN A 126 10.09 -13.85 -2.78
N LEU A 127 9.50 -13.48 -3.91
CA LEU A 127 8.06 -13.42 -4.11
C LEU A 127 7.59 -14.76 -4.67
N GLN A 128 6.63 -15.38 -4.00
CA GLN A 128 5.98 -16.57 -4.50
C GLN A 128 4.72 -16.21 -5.28
N LYS A 129 4.43 -16.99 -6.32
CA LYS A 129 3.20 -16.84 -7.11
C LYS A 129 2.04 -17.40 -6.30
N PHE A 130 1.23 -16.50 -5.73
CA PHE A 130 0.02 -16.84 -5.02
C PHE A 130 -1.22 -16.30 -5.73
N GLY A 131 -2.36 -16.92 -5.47
CA GLY A 131 -3.64 -16.44 -5.95
C GLY A 131 -4.09 -15.19 -5.19
N ILE A 132 -4.74 -14.27 -5.90
CA ILE A 132 -5.52 -13.19 -5.29
C ILE A 132 -6.97 -13.66 -5.21
N ALA A 133 -7.56 -13.62 -4.02
CA ALA A 133 -9.00 -13.75 -3.88
C ALA A 133 -9.63 -12.39 -4.14
N TYR A 134 -10.58 -12.31 -5.08
CA TYR A 134 -11.29 -11.07 -5.34
C TYR A 134 -12.76 -11.30 -5.68
N ARG A 135 -13.57 -10.28 -5.41
CA ARG A 135 -14.99 -10.25 -5.78
C ARG A 135 -15.44 -8.84 -6.08
N PHE A 136 -16.39 -8.71 -6.99
CA PHE A 136 -17.07 -7.46 -7.29
C PHE A 136 -18.39 -7.37 -6.52
N LEU A 137 -18.73 -6.16 -6.09
CA LEU A 137 -20.04 -5.80 -5.58
C LEU A 137 -20.56 -4.63 -6.41
N LYS A 138 -21.84 -4.67 -6.78
CA LYS A 138 -22.52 -3.51 -7.39
C LYS A 138 -22.89 -2.53 -6.26
N ALA A 139 -22.50 -1.28 -6.42
CA ALA A 139 -22.73 -0.20 -5.44
C ALA A 139 -23.69 0.88 -5.97
N GLY A 140 -23.86 0.96 -7.29
CA GLY A 140 -24.77 1.88 -7.98
C GLY A 140 -24.93 1.49 -9.45
N GLU A 141 -25.50 2.37 -10.27
CA GLU A 141 -25.70 2.10 -11.71
C GLU A 141 -24.37 1.81 -12.43
N ASP A 142 -23.42 2.74 -12.30
CA ASP A 142 -22.06 2.68 -12.87
C ASP A 142 -20.96 2.58 -11.81
N GLU A 143 -21.33 2.18 -10.59
CA GLU A 143 -20.42 2.10 -9.44
C GLU A 143 -20.28 0.67 -8.93
N TYR A 144 -19.03 0.25 -8.76
CA TYR A 144 -18.66 -1.09 -8.30
C TYR A 144 -17.58 -1.01 -7.22
N ILE A 145 -17.54 -2.02 -6.37
CA ILE A 145 -16.47 -2.22 -5.38
C ILE A 145 -15.79 -3.55 -5.69
N LEU A 146 -14.50 -3.50 -6.00
CA LEU A 146 -13.64 -4.67 -6.10
C LEU A 146 -12.96 -4.90 -4.75
N LYS A 147 -13.37 -5.96 -4.04
CA LYS A 147 -12.72 -6.39 -2.81
C LYS A 147 -11.66 -7.42 -3.15
N MET A 148 -10.46 -7.24 -2.62
CA MET A 148 -9.29 -8.08 -2.90
C MET A 148 -8.61 -8.47 -1.61
N SER A 149 -8.12 -9.70 -1.52
CA SER A 149 -7.30 -10.16 -0.41
C SER A 149 -6.30 -11.22 -0.88
N SER A 150 -5.25 -11.39 -0.09
CA SER A 150 -4.29 -12.47 -0.25
C SER A 150 -3.83 -12.95 1.11
N LYS A 151 -3.35 -14.19 1.20
CA LYS A 151 -2.69 -14.72 2.41
C LYS A 151 -1.19 -14.40 2.43
N ASN A 152 -0.66 -13.84 1.35
CA ASN A 152 0.75 -13.57 1.16
C ASN A 152 0.91 -12.13 0.66
N LEU A 153 2.14 -11.63 0.60
CA LEU A 153 2.40 -10.36 -0.04
C LEU A 153 2.21 -10.50 -1.56
N ILE A 154 1.36 -9.66 -2.16
CA ILE A 154 1.35 -9.45 -3.61
C ILE A 154 1.80 -8.02 -3.91
N LYS A 155 2.99 -7.90 -4.49
CA LYS A 155 3.65 -6.61 -4.69
C LYS A 155 3.20 -5.94 -5.99
N SER A 156 2.88 -4.65 -5.90
CA SER A 156 2.60 -3.74 -7.02
C SER A 156 1.52 -4.24 -7.98
N VAL A 157 0.37 -4.61 -7.41
CA VAL A 157 -0.84 -5.01 -8.12
C VAL A 157 -1.30 -3.87 -9.03
N PHE A 158 -1.25 -4.13 -10.34
CA PHE A 158 -1.75 -3.27 -11.39
C PHE A 158 -2.99 -3.90 -12.03
N ILE A 159 -4.12 -3.23 -11.89
CA ILE A 159 -5.41 -3.66 -12.43
C ILE A 159 -5.74 -2.84 -13.67
N TYR A 160 -6.19 -3.51 -14.72
CA TYR A 160 -6.77 -2.87 -15.90
C TYR A 160 -7.89 -3.75 -16.49
N PHE A 161 -8.72 -3.15 -17.32
CA PHE A 161 -9.79 -3.85 -18.03
C PHE A 161 -9.48 -3.85 -19.52
N GLU A 162 -9.37 -5.04 -20.10
CA GLU A 162 -9.07 -5.21 -21.51
C GLU A 162 -10.27 -4.74 -22.37
N GLY A 163 -10.04 -3.75 -23.23
CA GLY A 163 -11.07 -3.21 -24.12
C GLY A 163 -12.13 -2.32 -23.45
N LEU A 164 -12.01 -2.04 -22.14
CA LEU A 164 -12.96 -1.21 -21.40
C LEU A 164 -12.25 -0.06 -20.68
N ASP A 165 -12.94 1.08 -20.57
CA ASP A 165 -12.52 2.17 -19.70
C ASP A 165 -13.19 2.02 -18.32
N ALA A 166 -12.38 2.13 -17.27
CA ALA A 166 -12.83 2.13 -15.89
C ALA A 166 -11.93 3.03 -15.04
N LYS A 167 -12.52 3.83 -14.16
CA LYS A 167 -11.79 4.66 -13.20
C LYS A 167 -11.69 3.93 -11.88
N LEU A 168 -10.46 3.72 -11.40
CA LEU A 168 -10.18 3.03 -10.13
C LEU A 168 -9.78 4.06 -9.07
N SER A 169 -10.27 3.89 -7.84
CA SER A 169 -9.94 4.77 -6.70
C SER A 169 -8.49 4.63 -6.22
N ASP A 170 -7.89 3.45 -6.43
CA ASP A 170 -6.47 3.17 -6.24
C ASP A 170 -5.99 2.09 -7.23
N ASN A 171 -4.69 2.05 -7.52
CA ASN A 171 -4.03 1.09 -8.40
C ASN A 171 -2.52 1.08 -8.08
N PHE A 172 -1.76 0.12 -8.59
CA PHE A 172 -0.31 -0.01 -8.31
C PHE A 172 -0.01 -0.08 -6.80
N PHE A 173 -0.80 -0.85 -6.06
CA PHE A 173 -0.68 -1.00 -4.60
C PHE A 173 -0.17 -2.40 -4.21
N ASP A 174 0.21 -2.57 -2.96
CA ASP A 174 0.59 -3.87 -2.42
C ASP A 174 -0.61 -4.49 -1.69
N LEU A 175 -0.85 -5.79 -1.88
CA LEU A 175 -1.76 -6.56 -1.03
C LEU A 175 -0.95 -7.21 0.08
N HIS A 176 -1.33 -6.93 1.32
CA HIS A 176 -0.72 -7.49 2.51
C HIS A 176 -1.61 -8.58 3.12
N PRO A 177 -1.04 -9.58 3.82
CA PRO A 177 -1.77 -10.74 4.35
C PRO A 177 -2.82 -10.38 5.42
N ASP A 178 -2.64 -9.27 6.11
CA ASP A 178 -3.45 -8.82 7.23
C ASP A 178 -4.57 -7.85 6.84
N GLU A 179 -4.68 -7.47 5.56
CA GLU A 179 -5.60 -6.42 5.16
C GLU A 179 -6.20 -6.62 3.76
N PRO A 180 -7.53 -6.82 3.67
CA PRO A 180 -8.21 -6.73 2.40
C PRO A 180 -8.24 -5.29 1.89
N VAL A 181 -8.16 -5.12 0.58
CA VAL A 181 -8.24 -3.82 -0.09
C VAL A 181 -9.57 -3.71 -0.83
N GLU A 182 -10.18 -2.53 -0.76
CA GLU A 182 -11.39 -2.20 -1.51
C GLU A 182 -11.08 -1.10 -2.54
N ILE A 183 -11.30 -1.42 -3.82
CA ILE A 183 -11.13 -0.48 -4.92
C ILE A 183 -12.51 -0.11 -5.44
N LYS A 184 -12.86 1.18 -5.33
CA LYS A 184 -14.05 1.73 -5.99
C LYS A 184 -13.76 1.87 -7.48
N ILE A 185 -14.70 1.42 -8.28
CA ILE A 185 -14.62 1.40 -9.74
C ILE A 185 -15.82 2.14 -10.30
N ASN A 186 -15.58 3.09 -11.19
CA ASN A 186 -16.62 3.74 -11.98
C ASN A 186 -16.46 3.38 -13.46
N SER A 187 -17.50 2.79 -14.05
CA SER A 187 -17.52 2.35 -15.45
C SER A 187 -18.95 2.12 -15.92
N ASN A 188 -19.24 2.48 -17.17
CA ASN A 188 -20.54 2.23 -17.83
C ASN A 188 -20.68 0.77 -18.30
N ALA A 189 -19.64 -0.05 -18.12
CA ALA A 189 -19.70 -1.47 -18.44
C ALA A 189 -20.53 -2.24 -17.40
N THR A 190 -21.19 -3.31 -17.84
CA THR A 190 -21.87 -4.24 -16.94
C THR A 190 -20.89 -5.01 -16.07
N LEU A 191 -21.37 -5.51 -14.93
CA LEU A 191 -20.60 -6.38 -14.05
C LEU A 191 -19.96 -7.57 -14.79
N GLN A 192 -20.71 -8.21 -15.69
CA GLN A 192 -20.22 -9.36 -16.46
C GLN A 192 -19.08 -8.96 -17.40
N GLN A 193 -19.17 -7.81 -18.05
CA GLN A 193 -18.10 -7.29 -18.92
C GLN A 193 -16.84 -6.98 -18.11
N LEU A 194 -16.98 -6.37 -16.92
CA LEU A 194 -15.86 -6.11 -16.01
C LEU A 194 -15.19 -7.41 -15.55
N LEU A 195 -15.97 -8.43 -15.18
CA LEU A 195 -15.45 -9.74 -14.78
C LEU A 195 -14.67 -10.43 -15.91
N ASN A 196 -15.16 -10.36 -17.15
CA ASN A 196 -14.51 -11.01 -18.29
C ASN A 196 -13.23 -10.27 -18.74
N SER A 197 -13.17 -8.96 -18.54
CA SER A 197 -12.10 -8.09 -19.03
C SER A 197 -11.04 -7.76 -17.99
N ILE A 198 -11.27 -7.99 -16.70
CA ILE A 198 -10.29 -7.69 -15.66
C ILE A 198 -8.99 -8.45 -15.92
N ARG A 199 -7.88 -7.72 -15.84
CA ARG A 199 -6.53 -8.24 -15.90
C ARG A 199 -5.73 -7.64 -14.76
N MET A 200 -4.85 -8.45 -14.19
CA MET A 200 -3.97 -8.05 -13.11
C MET A 200 -2.53 -8.37 -13.50
N LYS A 201 -1.62 -7.43 -13.25
CA LYS A 201 -0.18 -7.67 -13.25
C LYS A 201 0.35 -7.37 -11.86
N MET A 202 1.44 -8.03 -11.50
CA MET A 202 2.11 -7.87 -10.22
C MET A 202 3.59 -8.14 -10.43
N LEU A 203 4.41 -7.68 -9.49
CA LEU A 203 5.80 -8.08 -9.45
C LEU A 203 5.88 -9.55 -9.02
N THR A 204 6.73 -10.32 -9.70
CA THR A 204 6.99 -11.74 -9.45
C THR A 204 8.46 -11.97 -9.25
#